data_AF-A0A357ALZ3-F1
#
_entry.id   AF-A0A357ALZ3-F1
#
_cell.length_a   1.000
_cell.length_b   1.000
_cell.length_c   1.000
_cell.angle_alpha   90.00
_cell.angle_beta   90.00
_cell.angle_gamma   90.00
#
_symmetry.space_group_name_H-M   'P 1'
#
loop_
_entity.id
_entity.type
_entity.pdbx_description
1 polymer ?
#
loop_
_entity_poly.entity_id
_entity_poly.type
_entity_poly.pdbx_seq_one_letter_code
_entity_poly.pdbx_strand_id
1 'polypeptide(L)' 'VKHELKKLKRQVDPEELGGTPILGVNGLIYKCHGNSKAKAIKNTILKSCSSACLTVLEQMKSIFANMVENGGVYDEAL' A
#
# COMPACT_ATOMS: atom_id res chain seq x y z
N VAL A 1 14.58 -15.61 -23.78
CA VAL A 1 15.05 -15.87 -22.40
C VAL A 1 15.47 -14.59 -21.65
N LYS A 2 16.43 -13.79 -22.14
CA LYS A 2 16.93 -12.57 -21.45
C LYS A 2 15.86 -11.52 -21.11
N HIS A 3 14.86 -11.32 -21.98
CA HIS A 3 13.77 -10.36 -21.77
C HIS A 3 12.84 -10.75 -20.62
N GLU A 4 12.42 -12.02 -20.58
CA GLU A 4 11.52 -12.53 -19.55
C GLU A 4 12.19 -12.54 -18.16
N LEU A 5 13.48 -12.89 -18.08
CA LEU A 5 14.26 -12.77 -16.84
C LEU A 5 14.34 -11.32 -16.33
N LYS A 6 14.43 -10.35 -17.24
CA LYS A 6 14.46 -8.93 -16.87
C LYS A 6 13.10 -8.46 -16.33
N LYS A 7 11.99 -8.97 -16.86
CA LYS A 7 10.64 -8.69 -16.32
C LYS A 7 10.48 -9.29 -14.93
N LEU A 8 10.86 -10.55 -14.75
CA LEU A 8 10.80 -11.22 -13.46
C LEU A 8 11.60 -10.46 -12.41
N LYS A 9 12.84 -10.06 -12.75
CA LYS A 9 13.68 -9.25 -11.86
C LYS A 9 12.97 -7.95 -11.42
N ARG A 10 12.26 -7.26 -12.32
CA ARG A 10 11.53 -6.04 -11.96
C ARG A 10 10.36 -6.30 -11.00
N GLN A 11 9.68 -7.44 -11.11
CA GLN A 11 8.56 -7.78 -10.23
C GLN A 11 8.99 -8.01 -8.78
N VAL A 12 10.24 -8.44 -8.57
CA VAL A 12 10.81 -8.69 -7.24
C VAL A 12 11.82 -7.63 -6.80
N ASP A 13 12.07 -6.61 -7.61
CA ASP A 13 13.03 -5.54 -7.30
C ASP A 13 12.41 -4.59 -6.25
N PRO A 14 12.97 -4.50 -5.03
CA PRO A 14 12.46 -3.60 -4.00
C PRO A 14 12.54 -2.13 -4.41
N GLU A 15 13.45 -1.75 -5.32
CA GLU A 15 13.48 -0.38 -5.85
C GLU A 15 12.32 -0.11 -6.83
N GLU A 16 11.78 -1.12 -7.51
CA GLU A 16 10.56 -1.01 -8.32
C GLU A 16 9.30 -1.02 -7.44
N LEU A 17 9.32 -1.78 -6.35
CA LEU A 17 8.25 -1.80 -5.35
C LEU A 17 8.18 -0.47 -4.57
N GLY A 18 9.31 0.16 -4.27
CA GLY A 18 9.33 1.37 -3.46
C GLY A 18 8.91 1.11 -2.01
N GLY A 19 8.17 2.05 -1.43
CA GLY A 19 7.69 1.99 -0.06
C GLY A 19 6.42 1.16 0.10
N THR A 20 6.19 0.70 1.32
CA THR A 20 5.02 -0.11 1.70
C THR A 20 3.96 0.78 2.36
N PRO A 21 2.67 0.63 2.03
CA PRO A 21 1.60 1.37 2.71
C PRO A 21 1.47 0.89 4.17
N ILE A 22 1.27 1.85 5.08
CA ILE A 22 0.86 1.59 6.46
C ILE A 22 -0.66 1.74 6.52
N LEU A 23 -1.33 0.69 6.98
CA LEU A 23 -2.79 0.63 7.09
C LEU A 23 -3.25 0.87 8.53
N GLY A 24 -4.53 1.17 8.74
CA GLY A 24 -5.11 1.41 10.07
C GLY A 24 -4.91 2.84 10.60
N VAL A 25 -4.49 3.78 9.75
CA VAL A 25 -4.37 5.21 10.06
C VAL A 25 -5.41 6.00 9.26
N ASN A 26 -5.84 7.16 9.77
CA ASN A 26 -6.76 8.04 9.04
C ASN A 26 -6.02 8.87 7.97
N GLY A 27 -5.47 8.18 6.97
CA GLY A 27 -4.73 8.81 5.88
C GLY A 27 -3.86 7.81 5.09
N LEU A 28 -3.13 8.34 4.11
CA LEU A 28 -2.15 7.56 3.33
C LEU A 28 -0.75 7.78 3.90
N ILE A 29 -0.15 6.70 4.39
CA ILE A 29 1.24 6.69 4.86
C ILE A 29 1.99 5.59 4.12
N TYR A 30 3.15 5.95 3.56
CA TYR A 30 4.08 4.98 2.96
C TYR A 30 5.41 5.02 3.68
N LYS A 31 5.93 3.84 4.03
CA LYS A 31 7.24 3.67 4.66
C LYS A 31 8.25 3.19 3.63
N CYS A 32 9.36 3.90 3.49
CA CYS A 32 10.53 3.47 2.74
C CYS A 32 11.60 2.88 3.68
N HIS A 33 12.54 2.09 3.15
CA HIS A 33 13.70 1.65 3.93
C HIS A 33 14.72 2.80 4.03
N GLY A 34 15.51 2.86 5.10
CA GLY A 34 16.57 3.88 5.25
C GLY A 34 17.68 3.82 4.18
N ASN A 35 17.75 2.72 3.41
CA ASN A 35 18.71 2.52 2.31
C ASN A 35 18.00 2.61 0.93
N SER A 36 16.78 3.16 0.89
CA SER A 36 16.05 3.35 -0.36
C SER A 36 16.74 4.39 -1.23
N LYS A 37 17.10 4.00 -2.46
CA LYS A 37 17.68 4.91 -3.44
C LYS A 37 16.62 5.81 -4.09
N ALA A 38 17.06 6.82 -4.84
CA ALA A 38 16.19 7.76 -5.55
C ALA A 38 15.08 7.08 -6.38
N LYS A 39 15.38 5.95 -7.02
CA LYS A 39 14.39 5.16 -7.78
C LYS A 39 13.25 4.66 -6.89
N ALA A 40 13.57 4.08 -5.74
CA ALA A 40 12.59 3.61 -4.77
C ALA A 40 11.70 4.76 -4.28
N ILE A 41 12.31 5.90 -3.91
CA ILE A 41 11.59 7.08 -3.43
C ILE A 41 10.64 7.63 -4.50
N LYS A 42 11.11 7.79 -5.75
CA LYS A 42 10.28 8.22 -6.88
C LYS A 42 9.08 7.29 -7.06
N ASN A 43 9.31 5.98 -7.04
CA ASN A 43 8.25 4.99 -7.22
C ASN A 43 7.24 5.02 -6.06
N THR A 44 7.68 5.26 -4.82
CA THR A 44 6.78 5.48 -3.67
C THR A 44 5.89 6.70 -3.86
N ILE A 45 6.45 7.82 -4.32
CA ILE A 45 5.68 9.07 -4.56
C ILE A 45 4.61 8.83 -5.63
N LEU A 46 4.96 8.15 -6.72
CA LEU A 46 3.99 7.84 -7.78
C LEU A 46 2.88 6.91 -7.27
N LYS A 47 3.21 5.90 -6.46
CA LYS A 47 2.20 5.00 -5.86
C LYS A 47 1.30 5.71 -4.87
N SER A 48 1.86 6.54 -4.00
CA SER A 48 1.07 7.32 -3.03
C SER A 48 0.14 8.31 -3.71
N CYS A 49 0.58 8.98 -4.78
CA CYS A 49 -0.28 9.82 -5.61
C CYS A 49 -1.41 9.01 -6.26
N SER A 50 -1.09 7.86 -6.86
CA SER A 50 -2.10 6.98 -7.44
C SER A 50 -3.11 6.51 -6.38
N SER A 51 -2.66 6.12 -5.19
CA SER A 51 -3.55 5.72 -4.10
C SER A 51 -4.38 6.87 -3.54
N ALA A 52 -3.88 8.10 -3.57
CA ALA A 52 -4.64 9.30 -3.19
C ALA A 52 -5.76 9.62 -4.18
N CYS A 53 -5.53 9.37 -5.47
CA CYS A 53 -6.55 9.51 -6.51
C CYS A 53 -7.57 8.37 -6.52
N LEU A 54 -7.29 7.26 -5.85
CA LEU A 54 -8.19 6.11 -5.75
C LEU A 54 -9.03 6.20 -4.47
N THR A 55 -10.24 5.66 -4.50
CA THR A 55 -11.14 5.64 -3.34
C THR A 55 -10.83 4.50 -2.35
N VAL A 56 -9.59 4.00 -2.31
CA VAL A 56 -9.22 2.83 -1.47
C VAL A 56 -9.53 3.10 -0.01
N LEU A 57 -9.20 4.30 0.50
CA LEU A 57 -9.49 4.66 1.89
C LEU A 57 -11.00 4.67 2.18
N GLU A 58 -11.82 5.20 1.27
CA GLU A 58 -13.27 5.24 1.44
C GLU A 58 -13.89 3.84 1.34
N GLN A 59 -13.38 2.98 0.45
CA GLN A 59 -13.79 1.58 0.38
C GLN A 59 -13.45 0.83 1.67
N MET A 60 -12.25 1.02 2.21
CA MET A 60 -11.86 0.43 3.50
C MET A 60 -12.81 0.86 4.62
N LYS A 61 -13.07 2.17 4.75
CA LYS A 61 -14.03 2.70 5.74
C LYS A 61 -15.41 2.09 5.60
N SER A 62 -15.93 2.00 4.37
CA SER A 62 -17.25 1.40 4.11
C SER A 62 -17.29 -0.09 4.47
N ILE A 63 -16.25 -0.85 4.15
CA ILE A 63 -16.16 -2.27 4.52
C ILE A 63 -16.15 -2.44 6.04
N PHE A 64 -15.35 -1.65 6.76
CA PHE A 64 -15.32 -1.71 8.22
C PHE A 64 -16.64 -1.30 8.86
N ALA A 65 -17.30 -0.23 8.37
CA ALA A 65 -18.61 0.19 8.86
C ALA A 65 -19.67 -0.92 8.70
N ASN A 66 -19.74 -1.54 7.52
CA ASN A 66 -20.65 -2.65 7.27
C ASN A 66 -20.34 -3.88 8.16
N MET A 67 -19.07 -4.14 8.49
CA MET A 67 -18.72 -5.24 9.39
C MET A 67 -19.20 -4.99 10.83
N VAL A 68 -19.18 -3.74 11.30
CA VAL A 68 -19.71 -3.37 12.63
C VAL A 68 -21.23 -3.55 12.68
N GLU A 69 -21.95 -3.09 11.65
CA GLU A 69 -23.42 -3.23 11.57
C GLU A 69 -23.88 -4.70 11.56
N ASN A 70 -23.07 -5.61 11.02
CA ASN A 70 -23.36 -7.05 10.97
C ASN A 70 -22.92 -7.83 12.22
N GLY A 71 -22.56 -7.15 13.31
CA GLY A 71 -22.19 -7.79 14.59
C GLY A 71 -20.78 -8.40 14.61
N GLY A 72 -19.84 -7.82 13.87
CA GLY A 72 -18.43 -8.24 13.89
C GLY A 72 -17.81 -8.16 15.28
N VAL A 73 -17.10 -9.22 15.68
CA VAL A 73 -16.59 -9.56 17.03
C VAL A 73 -15.51 -8.63 17.60
N TYR A 74 -15.35 -7.40 17.10
CA TYR A 74 -14.24 -6.52 17.49
C TYR A 74 -14.51 -5.65 18.72
N ASP A 75 -15.79 -5.43 19.09
CA ASP A 75 -16.14 -4.61 20.26
C ASP A 75 -15.86 -5.30 21.61
N GLU A 76 -15.71 -6.63 21.67
CA GLU A 76 -15.38 -7.36 22.91
C GLU A 76 -13.88 -7.33 23.28
N ALA A 77 -13.01 -6.82 22.39
CA ALA A 77 -11.56 -6.85 22.57
C ALA A 77 -10.94 -5.49 22.98
N LEU A 78 -11.76 -4.48 23.28
CA LEU A 78 -11.35 -3.15 23.75
C LEU A 78 -11.83 -2.86 25.18
#